data_AF-A0A972HBE9-F1
#
_entry.id   AF-A0A972HBE9-F1
#
_cell.length_a   1.000
_cell.length_b   1.000
_cell.length_c   1.000
_cell.angle_alpha   90.00
_cell.angle_beta   90.00
_cell.angle_gamma   90.00
#
_symmetry.space_group_name_H-M   'P 1'
#
loop_
_entity.id
_entity.type
_entity.pdbx_description
1 polymer ?
#
loop_
_entity_poly.entity_id
_entity_poly.type
_entity_poly.pdbx_seq_one_letter_code
_entity_poly.pdbx_strand_id
1 'polypeptide(L)'
;MKKRLFEALPIIGSLFVIQSIFWEFARMKPAYGFLVEPWAMRGTESNHAVIFVAIGALLLVSSVAVMWKGSEDSKWGPMISVGIVVLAVVIAAAVGDPSRTKGLGGIGAALIAILIGRAITRLVARYTGFMNEDQSERSTADVWKNRVVVIASIGGVYFALVAADLQLSAAAMTAVIGGAIVIASVVKDPIELAANRTLILGSLGAFSALAFSAGALRSNLLSEQVELTTLAAQYKDTQVTSGWLFAVAGSALVLLGAISMWAKRRDVIVNDRRIRKQREAAEKSKRELEAAMNRG
;
A
#
# COMPACT_ATOMS: atom_id res chain seq x y z
N MET A 1 9.18 4.40 -26.92
CA MET A 1 8.51 5.44 -26.10
C MET A 1 7.62 4.86 -24.98
N LYS A 2 6.67 3.96 -25.26
CA LYS A 2 5.72 3.41 -24.26
C LYS A 2 6.36 2.84 -22.97
N LYS A 3 7.51 2.15 -23.05
CA LYS A 3 8.17 1.53 -21.88
C LYS A 3 8.66 2.52 -20.82
N ARG A 4 9.20 3.68 -21.22
CA ARG A 4 9.71 4.70 -20.28
C ARG A 4 8.58 5.46 -19.58
N LEU A 5 7.41 5.52 -20.20
CA LEU A 5 6.25 6.23 -19.64
C LEU A 5 5.70 5.52 -18.40
N PHE A 6 5.56 4.20 -18.45
CA PHE A 6 5.05 3.40 -17.32
C PHE A 6 6.01 3.38 -16.13
N GLU A 7 7.31 3.45 -16.38
CA GLU A 7 8.33 3.58 -15.33
C GLU A 7 8.30 4.96 -14.67
N ALA A 8 7.85 6.01 -15.36
CA ALA A 8 7.70 7.34 -14.79
C ALA A 8 6.38 7.55 -14.03
N LEU A 9 5.37 6.70 -14.24
CA LEU A 9 4.04 6.85 -13.63
C LEU A 9 4.04 6.96 -12.10
N PRO A 10 4.84 6.19 -11.34
CA PRO A 10 4.86 6.36 -9.89
C PRO A 10 5.40 7.71 -9.44
N ILE A 11 6.40 8.24 -10.14
CA ILE A 11 6.94 9.57 -9.85
C ILE A 11 5.91 10.64 -10.21
N ILE A 12 5.36 10.58 -11.42
CA ILE A 12 4.34 11.52 -11.90
C ILE A 12 3.13 11.50 -10.97
N GLY A 13 2.60 10.32 -10.65
CA GLY A 13 1.47 10.15 -9.75
C GLY A 13 1.73 10.74 -8.38
N SER A 14 2.91 10.51 -7.80
CA SER A 14 3.29 11.09 -6.50
C SER A 14 3.37 12.62 -6.55
N LEU A 15 3.91 13.19 -7.64
CA LEU A 15 3.95 14.64 -7.85
C LEU A 15 2.54 15.23 -8.03
N PHE A 16 1.62 14.52 -8.69
CA PHE A 16 0.21 14.92 -8.77
C PHE A 16 -0.45 14.98 -7.39
N VAL A 17 -0.16 14.01 -6.52
CA VAL A 17 -0.64 14.04 -5.12
C VAL A 17 -0.06 15.25 -4.38
N ILE A 18 1.24 15.52 -4.49
CA ILE A 18 1.87 16.68 -3.84
C ILE A 18 1.30 18.00 -4.40
N GLN A 19 1.12 18.08 -5.72
CA GLN A 19 0.67 19.30 -6.40
C GLN A 19 -0.81 19.60 -6.14
N SER A 20 -1.61 18.63 -5.69
CA SER A 20 -3.03 18.82 -5.36
C SER A 20 -3.29 20.05 -4.49
N ILE A 21 -2.35 20.40 -3.62
CA ILE A 21 -2.46 21.52 -2.68
C ILE A 21 -2.29 22.87 -3.34
N PHE A 22 -1.52 22.98 -4.43
CA PHE A 22 -1.40 24.23 -5.16
C PHE A 22 -2.73 24.63 -5.81
N TRP A 23 -3.50 23.64 -6.25
CA TRP A 23 -4.86 23.86 -6.78
C TRP A 23 -5.81 24.34 -5.68
N GLU A 24 -5.66 23.83 -4.47
CA GLU A 24 -6.40 24.36 -3.30
C GLU A 24 -5.93 25.75 -2.89
N PHE A 25 -4.62 26.01 -2.94
CA PHE A 25 -4.05 27.31 -2.58
C PHE A 25 -4.46 28.42 -3.56
N ALA A 26 -4.47 28.12 -4.87
CA ALA A 26 -4.97 29.04 -5.89
C ALA A 26 -6.45 29.41 -5.66
N ARG A 27 -7.25 28.49 -5.10
CA ARG A 27 -8.64 28.77 -4.73
C ARG A 27 -8.78 29.67 -3.50
N MET A 28 -7.85 29.55 -2.53
CA MET A 28 -7.91 30.33 -1.29
C MET A 28 -7.50 31.79 -1.43
N LYS A 29 -6.65 32.14 -2.41
CA LYS A 29 -6.20 33.53 -2.61
C LYS A 29 -7.11 34.31 -3.58
N PRO A 30 -7.71 35.45 -3.16
CA PRO A 30 -8.59 36.26 -4.02
C PRO A 30 -7.98 36.65 -5.37
N ALA A 31 -6.65 36.84 -5.43
CA ALA A 31 -5.94 37.22 -6.66
C ALA A 31 -5.95 36.14 -7.76
N TYR A 32 -6.23 34.87 -7.41
CA TYR A 32 -6.29 33.75 -8.36
C TYR A 32 -7.73 33.21 -8.53
N GLY A 33 -8.73 33.88 -7.95
CA GLY A 33 -10.13 33.47 -8.01
C GLY A 33 -10.73 33.38 -9.42
N PHE A 34 -10.12 34.05 -10.41
CA PHE A 34 -10.52 33.98 -11.81
C PHE A 34 -10.19 32.63 -12.49
N LEU A 35 -9.28 31.83 -11.92
CA LEU A 35 -8.94 30.49 -12.44
C LEU A 35 -9.85 29.38 -11.89
N VAL A 36 -10.59 29.62 -10.80
CA VAL A 36 -11.26 28.55 -10.03
C VAL A 36 -12.74 28.86 -9.65
N GLU A 37 -13.23 30.09 -9.87
CA GLU A 37 -14.66 30.49 -9.76
C GLU A 37 -15.35 30.34 -8.36
N PRO A 38 -16.51 31.02 -8.10
CA PRO A 38 -16.80 31.75 -6.86
C PRO A 38 -17.38 30.96 -5.67
N TRP A 39 -17.45 29.63 -5.74
CA TRP A 39 -18.25 28.80 -4.81
C TRP A 39 -17.41 28.15 -3.69
N ALA A 40 -16.38 28.83 -3.18
CA ALA A 40 -15.32 28.21 -2.39
C ALA A 40 -15.03 28.96 -1.08
N MET A 41 -15.35 28.35 0.06
CA MET A 41 -14.92 28.90 1.34
C MET A 41 -13.40 28.82 1.52
N ARG A 42 -12.83 29.87 2.10
CA ARG A 42 -11.39 30.06 2.34
C ARG A 42 -11.02 29.60 3.75
N GLY A 43 -9.89 28.91 3.88
CA GLY A 43 -9.00 29.08 5.03
C GLY A 43 -8.71 27.88 5.94
N THR A 44 -9.48 26.80 5.93
CA THR A 44 -9.38 25.80 7.03
C THR A 44 -8.94 24.38 6.64
N GLU A 45 -8.70 24.09 5.35
CA GLU A 45 -8.18 22.79 4.87
C GLU A 45 -6.68 22.53 5.14
N SER A 46 -5.98 23.41 5.88
CA SER A 46 -4.52 23.35 6.07
C SER A 46 -4.02 22.00 6.61
N ASN A 47 -4.76 21.36 7.51
CA ASN A 47 -4.36 20.07 8.10
C ASN A 47 -4.42 18.90 7.12
N HIS A 48 -5.41 18.87 6.21
CA HIS A 48 -5.54 17.77 5.23
C HIS A 48 -4.54 17.94 4.07
N ALA A 49 -4.23 19.19 3.73
CA ALA A 49 -3.16 19.50 2.78
C ALA A 49 -1.81 18.91 3.25
N VAL A 50 -1.43 19.10 4.52
CA VAL A 50 -0.18 18.52 5.05
C VAL A 50 -0.19 16.99 4.97
N ILE A 51 -1.34 16.35 5.25
CA ILE A 51 -1.50 14.89 5.11
C ILE A 51 -1.32 14.46 3.64
N PHE A 52 -1.88 15.21 2.68
CA PHE A 52 -1.73 14.89 1.26
C PHE A 52 -0.28 15.07 0.78
N VAL A 53 0.43 16.12 1.21
CA VAL A 53 1.89 16.23 0.95
C VAL A 53 2.61 15.02 1.51
N ALA A 54 2.33 14.67 2.77
CA ALA A 54 3.05 13.61 3.45
C ALA A 54 2.83 12.25 2.77
N ILE A 55 1.60 11.95 2.35
CA ILE A 55 1.28 10.76 1.54
C ILE A 55 2.00 10.84 0.19
N GLY A 56 1.94 11.96 -0.51
CA GLY A 56 2.61 12.15 -1.80
C GLY A 56 4.13 11.98 -1.72
N ALA A 57 4.76 12.54 -0.68
CA ALA A 57 6.19 12.40 -0.41
C ALA A 57 6.57 10.95 -0.05
N LEU A 58 5.75 10.27 0.77
CA LEU A 58 5.93 8.85 1.07
C LEU A 58 5.85 8.01 -0.21
N LEU A 59 4.85 8.24 -1.06
CA LEU A 59 4.70 7.54 -2.34
C LEU A 59 5.88 7.83 -3.27
N LEU A 60 6.39 9.06 -3.30
CA LEU A 60 7.54 9.45 -4.11
C LEU A 60 8.81 8.73 -3.65
N VAL A 61 9.15 8.82 -2.35
CA VAL A 61 10.33 8.16 -1.78
C VAL A 61 10.24 6.65 -1.96
N SER A 62 9.07 6.05 -1.71
CA SER A 62 8.84 4.62 -1.90
C SER A 62 9.02 4.23 -3.37
N SER A 63 8.50 5.03 -4.30
CA SER A 63 8.64 4.80 -5.74
C SER A 63 10.09 4.84 -6.18
N VAL A 64 10.86 5.85 -5.74
CA VAL A 64 12.29 5.98 -6.05
C VAL A 64 13.09 4.82 -5.45
N ALA A 65 12.84 4.47 -4.19
CA ALA A 65 13.50 3.34 -3.52
C ALA A 65 13.23 2.02 -4.26
N VAL A 66 12.01 1.81 -4.74
CA VAL A 66 11.64 0.63 -5.51
C VAL A 66 12.21 0.71 -6.92
N MET A 67 12.35 1.87 -7.55
CA MET A 67 13.00 1.99 -8.88
C MET A 67 14.49 1.71 -8.84
N TRP A 68 15.14 1.90 -7.69
CA TRP A 68 16.55 1.59 -7.53
C TRP A 68 16.85 0.11 -7.85
N LYS A 69 17.91 -0.12 -8.63
CA LYS A 69 18.29 -1.48 -9.08
C LYS A 69 18.57 -2.43 -7.91
N GLY A 70 19.11 -1.91 -6.80
CA GLY A 70 19.33 -2.71 -5.59
C GLY A 70 18.05 -3.29 -4.99
N SER A 71 16.86 -2.73 -5.28
CA SER A 71 15.60 -3.29 -4.81
C SER A 71 15.28 -4.70 -5.33
N GLU A 72 15.96 -5.14 -6.39
CA GLU A 72 15.82 -6.48 -6.98
C GLU A 72 16.70 -7.51 -6.26
N ASP A 73 17.56 -7.09 -5.33
CA ASP A 73 18.37 -8.01 -4.53
C ASP A 73 17.54 -8.65 -3.41
N SER A 74 17.81 -9.94 -3.16
CA SER A 74 17.15 -10.72 -2.10
C SER A 74 17.34 -10.13 -0.69
N LYS A 75 18.41 -9.36 -0.46
CA LYS A 75 18.68 -8.67 0.82
C LYS A 75 17.99 -7.30 0.89
N TRP A 76 18.15 -6.48 -0.13
CA TRP A 76 17.70 -5.08 -0.13
C TRP A 76 16.19 -4.94 -0.40
N GLY A 77 15.59 -5.79 -1.22
CA GLY A 77 14.14 -5.74 -1.49
C GLY A 77 13.30 -5.79 -0.20
N PRO A 78 13.49 -6.79 0.68
CA PRO A 78 12.83 -6.84 1.99
C PRO A 78 13.17 -5.66 2.91
N MET A 79 14.43 -5.21 2.93
CA MET A 79 14.82 -4.04 3.73
C MET A 79 14.11 -2.76 3.28
N ILE A 80 13.96 -2.56 1.98
CA ILE A 80 13.19 -1.44 1.42
C ILE A 80 11.72 -1.55 1.82
N SER A 81 11.12 -2.74 1.76
CA SER A 81 9.75 -2.96 2.27
C SER A 81 9.58 -2.52 3.72
N VAL A 82 10.51 -2.90 4.59
CA VAL A 82 10.50 -2.49 6.00
C VAL A 82 10.70 -0.97 6.12
N GLY A 83 11.65 -0.40 5.39
CA GLY A 83 11.94 1.03 5.40
C GLY A 83 10.74 1.89 4.98
N ILE A 84 9.99 1.46 3.96
CA ILE A 84 8.74 2.12 3.53
C ILE A 84 7.72 2.17 4.68
N VAL A 85 7.54 1.05 5.39
CA VAL A 85 6.58 0.98 6.50
C VAL A 85 7.04 1.80 7.69
N VAL A 86 8.33 1.74 8.05
CA VAL A 86 8.88 2.57 9.13
C VAL A 86 8.66 4.05 8.81
N LEU A 87 8.95 4.49 7.58
CA LEU A 87 8.71 5.86 7.15
C LEU A 87 7.21 6.22 7.21
N ALA A 88 6.33 5.31 6.80
CA ALA A 88 4.88 5.51 6.90
C ALA A 88 4.42 5.69 8.35
N VAL A 89 4.96 4.90 9.29
CA VAL A 89 4.67 5.02 10.73
C VAL A 89 5.16 6.34 11.29
N VAL A 90 6.38 6.77 10.94
CA VAL A 90 6.93 8.07 11.35
C VAL A 90 6.05 9.21 10.85
N ILE A 91 5.62 9.17 9.59
CA ILE A 91 4.70 10.15 9.02
C ILE A 91 3.35 10.13 9.76
N ALA A 92 2.78 8.94 9.99
CA ALA A 92 1.52 8.82 10.72
C ALA A 92 1.62 9.32 12.16
N ALA A 93 2.78 9.20 12.81
CA ALA A 93 3.03 9.76 14.14
C ALA A 93 3.19 11.28 14.13
N ALA A 94 3.78 11.84 13.07
CA ALA A 94 4.02 13.28 12.97
C ALA A 94 2.77 14.07 12.56
N VAL A 95 1.92 13.49 11.70
CA VAL A 95 0.79 14.20 11.07
C VAL A 95 -0.57 13.64 11.51
N GLY A 96 -0.62 12.47 12.15
CA GLY A 96 -1.85 11.87 12.65
C GLY A 96 -2.27 12.45 13.99
N ASP A 97 -3.48 12.99 14.06
CA ASP A 97 -4.07 13.52 15.29
C ASP A 97 -4.81 12.41 16.07
N PRO A 98 -4.35 12.03 17.28
CA PRO A 98 -5.01 11.02 18.11
C PRO A 98 -6.45 11.38 18.49
N SER A 99 -6.77 12.69 18.57
CA SER A 99 -8.10 13.17 18.93
C SER A 99 -9.13 13.03 17.81
N ARG A 100 -8.66 12.84 16.56
CA ARG A 100 -9.50 12.68 15.36
C ARG A 100 -9.55 11.24 14.85
N THR A 101 -8.67 10.36 15.32
CA THR A 101 -8.77 8.92 15.08
C THR A 101 -9.87 8.31 15.94
N LYS A 102 -11.09 8.23 15.38
CA LYS A 102 -12.14 7.40 15.96
C LYS A 102 -11.75 5.92 15.83
N GLY A 103 -12.11 5.12 16.83
CA GLY A 103 -11.87 3.68 16.84
C GLY A 103 -12.31 3.01 15.54
N LEU A 104 -11.62 1.93 15.18
CA LEU A 104 -11.97 1.09 14.04
C LEU A 104 -13.38 0.54 14.26
N GLY A 105 -14.40 1.17 13.65
CA GLY A 105 -15.74 0.60 13.61
C GLY A 105 -15.69 -0.84 13.06
N GLY A 106 -16.72 -1.65 13.32
CA GLY A 106 -16.68 -3.10 13.03
C GLY A 106 -16.22 -3.48 11.61
N ILE A 107 -16.57 -2.67 10.60
CA ILE A 107 -16.12 -2.86 9.22
C ILE A 107 -14.61 -2.63 9.07
N GLY A 108 -14.07 -1.58 9.70
CA GLY A 108 -12.63 -1.30 9.70
C GLY A 108 -11.84 -2.40 10.41
N ALA A 109 -12.33 -2.85 11.57
CA ALA A 109 -11.73 -3.96 12.31
C ALA A 109 -11.74 -5.26 11.47
N ALA A 110 -12.84 -5.55 10.76
CA ALA A 110 -12.94 -6.71 9.88
C ALA A 110 -11.94 -6.65 8.71
N LEU A 111 -11.78 -5.49 8.06
CA LEU A 111 -10.83 -5.32 6.97
C LEU A 111 -9.37 -5.51 7.43
N ILE A 112 -9.02 -4.94 8.57
CA ILE A 112 -7.69 -5.10 9.16
C ILE A 112 -7.46 -6.56 9.56
N ALA A 113 -8.44 -7.20 10.18
CA ALA A 113 -8.36 -8.61 10.56
C ALA A 113 -8.18 -9.54 9.35
N ILE A 114 -8.83 -9.24 8.22
CA ILE A 114 -8.62 -9.99 6.97
C ILE A 114 -7.18 -9.87 6.49
N LEU A 115 -6.62 -8.65 6.49
CA LEU A 115 -5.24 -8.40 6.05
C LEU A 115 -4.22 -9.10 6.96
N ILE A 116 -4.35 -8.91 8.27
CA ILE A 116 -3.44 -9.51 9.26
C ILE A 116 -3.60 -11.03 9.28
N GLY A 117 -4.84 -11.54 9.33
CA GLY A 117 -5.11 -12.98 9.36
C GLY A 117 -4.53 -13.69 8.14
N ARG A 118 -4.62 -13.08 6.95
CA ARG A 118 -3.96 -13.61 5.74
C ARG A 118 -2.43 -13.52 5.81
N ALA A 119 -1.87 -12.46 6.38
CA ALA A 119 -0.43 -12.32 6.57
C ALA A 119 0.11 -13.39 7.53
N ILE A 120 -0.56 -13.59 8.68
CA ILE A 120 -0.24 -14.64 9.66
C ILE A 120 -0.35 -16.03 9.03
N THR A 121 -1.44 -16.32 8.32
CA THR A 121 -1.63 -17.64 7.70
C THR A 121 -0.48 -17.95 6.73
N ARG A 122 -0.05 -16.97 5.93
CA ARG A 122 1.08 -17.13 5.01
C ARG A 122 2.40 -17.33 5.75
N LEU A 123 2.61 -16.58 6.84
CA LEU A 123 3.81 -16.71 7.67
C LEU A 123 3.90 -18.13 8.25
N VAL A 124 2.80 -18.62 8.82
CA VAL A 124 2.68 -19.98 9.35
C VAL A 124 2.96 -21.00 8.25
N ALA A 125 2.31 -20.88 7.08
CA ALA A 125 2.52 -21.76 5.94
C ALA A 125 4.01 -21.90 5.55
N ARG A 126 4.74 -20.77 5.48
CA ARG A 126 6.14 -20.74 5.07
C ARG A 126 7.09 -21.40 6.07
N TYR A 127 6.90 -21.18 7.36
CA TYR A 127 7.86 -21.63 8.38
C TYR A 127 7.56 -23.00 8.97
N THR A 128 6.31 -23.44 8.91
CA THR A 128 5.91 -24.73 9.48
C THR A 128 5.80 -25.83 8.42
N GLY A 129 5.82 -25.49 7.13
CA GLY A 129 5.55 -26.44 6.04
C GLY A 129 4.15 -27.07 6.11
N PHE A 130 3.31 -26.62 7.05
CA PHE A 130 1.98 -27.17 7.33
C PHE A 130 1.00 -27.00 6.16
N MET A 131 1.38 -26.13 5.21
CA MET A 131 0.73 -25.84 3.95
C MET A 131 1.80 -25.80 2.84
N ASN A 132 2.22 -26.96 2.33
CA ASN A 132 3.09 -26.99 1.15
C ASN A 132 2.33 -26.44 -0.07
N GLU A 133 2.91 -25.43 -0.71
CA GLU A 133 2.33 -24.79 -1.91
C GLU A 133 2.68 -25.57 -3.20
N ASP A 134 3.66 -26.49 -3.12
CA ASP A 134 4.04 -27.42 -4.17
C ASP A 134 3.32 -28.76 -4.00
N GLN A 135 2.14 -28.90 -4.62
CA GLN A 135 1.64 -30.21 -5.10
C GLN A 135 0.43 -29.98 -6.02
N SER A 136 0.55 -30.51 -7.24
CA SER A 136 -0.43 -30.44 -8.33
C SER A 136 -1.72 -31.22 -8.07
N GLU A 137 -1.85 -31.88 -6.92
CA GLU A 137 -3.00 -32.68 -6.51
C GLU A 137 -3.44 -32.27 -5.11
N ARG A 138 -4.20 -31.18 -5.00
CA ARG A 138 -4.83 -30.84 -3.72
C ARG A 138 -6.02 -31.75 -3.47
N SER A 139 -5.90 -32.61 -2.46
CA SER A 139 -7.07 -33.23 -1.83
C SER A 139 -8.04 -32.15 -1.35
N THR A 140 -9.34 -32.40 -1.43
CA THR A 140 -10.39 -31.53 -0.87
C THR A 140 -10.16 -31.24 0.60
N ALA A 141 -9.54 -32.18 1.35
CA ALA A 141 -9.19 -32.02 2.75
C ALA A 141 -8.12 -30.93 2.99
N ASP A 142 -7.09 -30.84 2.14
CA ASP A 142 -6.04 -29.83 2.28
C ASP A 142 -6.53 -28.42 1.95
N VAL A 143 -7.46 -28.31 0.99
CA VAL A 143 -8.14 -27.05 0.69
C VAL A 143 -8.97 -26.58 1.89
N TRP A 144 -9.71 -27.49 2.53
CA TRP A 144 -10.49 -27.19 3.72
C TRP A 144 -9.63 -26.84 4.92
N LYS A 145 -8.54 -27.58 5.18
CA LYS A 145 -7.55 -27.28 6.23
C LYS A 145 -7.00 -25.85 6.08
N ASN A 146 -6.62 -25.46 4.86
CA ASN A 146 -6.14 -24.10 4.60
C ASN A 146 -7.21 -23.04 4.84
N ARG A 147 -8.45 -23.30 4.41
CA ARG A 147 -9.58 -22.38 4.65
C ARG A 147 -9.86 -22.21 6.14
N VAL A 148 -9.84 -23.30 6.91
CA VAL A 148 -10.07 -23.26 8.36
C VAL A 148 -8.99 -22.44 9.07
N VAL A 149 -7.71 -22.62 8.75
CA VAL A 149 -6.62 -21.84 9.35
C VAL A 149 -6.73 -20.36 8.98
N VAL A 150 -7.09 -20.04 7.73
CA VAL A 150 -7.33 -18.64 7.31
C VAL A 150 -8.49 -18.04 8.10
N ILE A 151 -9.63 -18.73 8.17
CA ILE A 151 -10.81 -18.25 8.89
C ILE A 151 -10.52 -18.10 10.38
N ALA A 152 -9.82 -19.06 11.00
CA ALA A 152 -9.43 -19.00 12.40
C ALA A 152 -8.46 -17.84 12.68
N SER A 153 -7.48 -17.60 11.79
CA SER A 153 -6.54 -16.48 11.91
C SER A 153 -7.26 -15.13 11.79
N ILE A 154 -8.17 -15.00 10.83
CA ILE A 154 -8.98 -13.78 10.65
C ILE A 154 -9.91 -13.59 11.86
N GLY A 155 -10.61 -14.64 12.28
CA GLY A 155 -11.54 -14.61 13.40
C GLY A 155 -10.85 -14.27 14.72
N GLY A 156 -9.69 -14.87 15.00
CA GLY A 156 -8.89 -14.57 16.19
C GLY A 156 -8.42 -13.12 16.24
N VAL A 157 -7.93 -12.59 15.11
CA VAL A 157 -7.51 -11.18 15.04
C VAL A 157 -8.72 -10.24 15.16
N TYR A 158 -9.83 -10.54 14.48
CA TYR A 158 -11.04 -9.74 14.57
C TYR A 158 -11.57 -9.68 15.99
N PHE A 159 -11.68 -10.84 16.66
CA PHE A 159 -12.16 -10.92 18.03
C PHE A 159 -11.24 -10.18 19.00
N ALA A 160 -9.92 -10.29 18.83
CA ALA A 160 -8.96 -9.53 19.62
C ALA A 160 -9.09 -8.01 19.43
N LEU A 161 -9.27 -7.55 18.19
CA LEU A 161 -9.46 -6.11 17.88
C LEU A 161 -10.77 -5.57 18.47
N VAL A 162 -11.86 -6.34 18.38
CA VAL A 162 -13.18 -5.95 18.89
C VAL A 162 -13.23 -6.00 20.41
N ALA A 163 -12.71 -7.07 21.03
CA ALA A 163 -12.73 -7.26 22.48
C ALA A 163 -11.89 -6.23 23.23
N ALA A 164 -10.83 -5.72 22.59
CA ALA A 164 -9.93 -4.76 23.20
C ALA A 164 -10.41 -3.29 23.07
N ASP A 165 -11.53 -3.02 22.38
CA ASP A 165 -12.02 -1.68 22.02
C ASP A 165 -10.85 -0.73 21.65
N LEU A 166 -9.96 -1.25 20.80
CA LEU A 166 -8.62 -0.69 20.65
C LEU A 166 -8.69 0.66 19.93
N GLN A 167 -8.69 1.75 20.72
CA GLN A 167 -8.47 3.11 20.25
C GLN A 167 -6.99 3.29 19.90
N LEU A 168 -6.59 2.68 18.78
CA LEU A 168 -5.24 2.82 18.26
C LEU A 168 -5.01 4.23 17.74
N SER A 169 -3.88 4.83 18.12
CA SER A 169 -3.41 6.04 17.44
C SER A 169 -3.15 5.76 15.96
N ALA A 170 -3.16 6.82 15.14
CA ALA A 170 -2.86 6.71 13.70
C ALA A 170 -1.54 5.95 13.45
N ALA A 171 -0.49 6.27 14.21
CA ALA A 171 0.81 5.60 14.12
C ALA A 171 0.73 4.10 14.43
N ALA A 172 0.04 3.73 15.49
CA ALA A 172 -0.10 2.33 15.89
C ALA A 172 -0.91 1.53 14.87
N MET A 173 -1.98 2.12 14.32
CA MET A 173 -2.76 1.51 13.24
C MET A 173 -1.92 1.34 11.95
N THR A 174 -1.16 2.37 11.56
CA THR A 174 -0.25 2.30 10.42
C THR A 174 0.85 1.25 10.63
N ALA A 175 1.36 1.08 11.85
CA ALA A 175 2.36 0.07 12.17
C ALA A 175 1.80 -1.35 12.01
N VAL A 176 0.58 -1.58 12.51
CA VAL A 176 -0.10 -2.88 12.41
C VAL A 176 -0.39 -3.24 10.94
N ILE A 177 -1.00 -2.31 10.18
CA ILE A 177 -1.31 -2.54 8.76
C ILE A 177 -0.02 -2.69 7.94
N GLY A 178 0.96 -1.81 8.16
CA GLY A 178 2.25 -1.85 7.49
C GLY A 178 3.01 -3.14 7.76
N GLY A 179 3.03 -3.61 9.01
CA GLY A 179 3.61 -4.90 9.38
C GLY A 179 2.97 -6.06 8.61
N ALA A 180 1.64 -6.09 8.52
CA ALA A 180 0.93 -7.09 7.72
C ALA A 180 1.29 -7.02 6.22
N ILE A 181 1.44 -5.81 5.66
CA ILE A 181 1.87 -5.60 4.28
C ILE A 181 3.28 -6.13 4.05
N VAL A 182 4.22 -5.86 4.96
CA VAL A 182 5.62 -6.36 4.87
C VAL A 182 5.64 -7.88 4.89
N ILE A 183 4.94 -8.49 5.85
CA ILE A 183 4.83 -9.96 5.94
C ILE A 183 4.26 -10.51 4.63
N ALA A 184 3.14 -9.96 4.14
CA ALA A 184 2.53 -10.40 2.90
C ALA A 184 3.44 -10.23 1.67
N SER A 185 4.35 -9.25 1.70
CA SER A 185 5.28 -8.93 0.62
C SER A 185 6.50 -9.85 0.61
N VAL A 186 7.07 -10.13 1.78
CA VAL A 186 8.32 -10.90 1.96
C VAL A 186 8.09 -12.40 1.94
N VAL A 187 6.96 -12.86 2.48
CA VAL A 187 6.65 -14.29 2.63
C VAL A 187 6.43 -14.98 1.28
N LYS A 188 6.05 -14.26 0.22
CA LYS A 188 5.81 -14.86 -1.10
C LYS A 188 7.09 -14.95 -1.94
N ASP A 189 7.30 -16.06 -2.63
CA ASP A 189 8.37 -16.18 -3.63
C ASP A 189 8.00 -15.55 -4.98
N PRO A 190 8.96 -14.98 -5.72
CA PRO A 190 10.34 -14.66 -5.32
C PRO A 190 10.39 -13.50 -4.30
N ILE A 191 11.33 -13.55 -3.35
CA ILE A 191 11.52 -12.54 -2.29
C ILE A 191 12.05 -11.19 -2.83
N GLU A 192 12.75 -11.23 -3.95
CA GLU A 192 13.25 -10.09 -4.74
C GLU A 192 12.12 -9.14 -5.19
N LEU A 193 10.86 -9.60 -5.17
CA LEU A 193 9.70 -8.78 -5.48
C LEU A 193 9.03 -8.15 -4.24
N ALA A 194 9.61 -8.29 -3.04
CA ALA A 194 9.03 -7.78 -1.80
C ALA A 194 8.77 -6.27 -1.87
N ALA A 195 9.77 -5.48 -2.25
CA ALA A 195 9.66 -4.02 -2.36
C ALA A 195 8.52 -3.61 -3.30
N ASN A 196 8.39 -4.28 -4.46
CA ASN A 196 7.32 -4.03 -5.42
C ASN A 196 5.94 -4.33 -4.84
N ARG A 197 5.78 -5.48 -4.15
CA ARG A 197 4.51 -5.87 -3.53
C ARG A 197 4.13 -4.90 -2.42
N THR A 198 5.10 -4.44 -1.65
CA THR A 198 4.90 -3.41 -0.62
C THR A 198 4.45 -2.10 -1.23
N LEU A 199 5.05 -1.66 -2.34
CA LEU A 199 4.60 -0.47 -3.06
C LEU A 199 3.18 -0.62 -3.61
N ILE A 200 2.82 -1.77 -4.19
CA ILE A 200 1.45 -2.02 -4.69
C ILE A 200 0.43 -1.95 -3.54
N LEU A 201 0.68 -2.67 -2.45
CA LEU A 201 -0.24 -2.71 -1.32
C LEU A 201 -0.30 -1.37 -0.57
N GLY A 202 0.84 -0.71 -0.41
CA GLY A 202 0.93 0.61 0.20
C GLY A 202 0.27 1.70 -0.63
N SER A 203 0.47 1.71 -1.95
CA SER A 203 -0.20 2.65 -2.87
C SER A 203 -1.70 2.41 -2.97
N LEU A 204 -2.16 1.14 -2.89
CA LEU A 204 -3.58 0.83 -2.75
C LEU A 204 -4.16 1.39 -1.43
N GLY A 205 -3.42 1.22 -0.31
CA GLY A 205 -3.81 1.80 0.97
C GLY A 205 -3.89 3.32 0.93
N ALA A 206 -2.90 3.98 0.31
CA ALA A 206 -2.89 5.43 0.11
C ALA A 206 -4.06 5.89 -0.78
N PHE A 207 -4.33 5.18 -1.88
CA PHE A 207 -5.48 5.44 -2.75
C PHE A 207 -6.80 5.32 -1.98
N SER A 208 -6.98 4.25 -1.20
CA SER A 208 -8.18 4.08 -0.36
C SER A 208 -8.31 5.19 0.67
N ALA A 209 -7.22 5.54 1.38
CA ALA A 209 -7.23 6.61 2.37
C ALA A 209 -7.63 7.95 1.74
N LEU A 210 -7.07 8.29 0.57
CA LEU A 210 -7.41 9.51 -0.16
C LEU A 210 -8.85 9.46 -0.71
N ALA A 211 -9.26 8.38 -1.36
CA ALA A 211 -10.59 8.24 -1.95
C ALA A 211 -11.70 8.30 -0.89
N PHE A 212 -11.50 7.68 0.28
CA PHE A 212 -12.49 7.70 1.37
C PHE A 212 -12.37 8.95 2.26
N SER A 213 -11.33 9.77 2.10
CA SER A 213 -11.18 11.02 2.87
C SER A 213 -12.23 12.09 2.51
N ALA A 214 -12.91 11.98 1.36
CA ALA A 214 -13.92 12.96 0.93
C ALA A 214 -15.03 13.19 1.97
N GLY A 215 -15.48 12.13 2.65
CA GLY A 215 -16.48 12.23 3.71
C GLY A 215 -15.93 12.94 4.96
N ALA A 216 -14.70 12.63 5.35
CA ALA A 216 -14.03 13.26 6.49
C ALA A 216 -13.76 14.75 6.24
N LEU A 217 -13.24 15.09 5.05
CA LEU A 217 -13.04 16.46 4.57
C LEU A 217 -14.33 17.26 4.68
N ARG A 218 -15.43 16.73 4.14
CA ARG A 218 -16.73 17.39 4.18
C ARG A 218 -17.22 17.60 5.62
N SER A 219 -17.08 16.61 6.50
CA SER A 219 -17.52 16.74 7.89
C SER A 219 -16.74 17.81 8.66
N ASN A 220 -15.43 17.90 8.43
CA ASN A 220 -14.58 18.91 9.07
C ASN A 220 -14.92 20.32 8.57
N LEU A 221 -15.12 20.48 7.25
CA LEU A 221 -15.53 21.74 6.65
C LEU A 221 -16.86 22.25 7.22
N LEU A 222 -17.85 21.35 7.37
CA LEU A 222 -19.14 21.71 7.96
C LEU A 222 -19.01 22.14 9.43
N SER A 223 -18.17 21.44 10.21
CA SER A 223 -17.91 21.78 11.62
C SER A 223 -17.30 23.17 11.76
N GLU A 224 -16.26 23.46 10.99
CA GLU A 224 -15.54 24.74 11.03
C GLU A 224 -16.41 25.91 10.54
N GLN A 225 -17.31 25.67 9.57
CA GLN A 225 -18.25 26.69 9.09
C GLN A 225 -19.27 27.10 10.16
N VAL A 226 -19.77 26.11 10.91
CA VAL A 226 -20.68 26.36 12.05
C VAL A 226 -19.97 27.18 13.12
N GLU A 227 -18.71 26.87 13.42
CA GLU A 227 -17.90 27.61 14.39
C GLU A 227 -17.60 29.07 13.97
N LEU A 228 -17.31 29.30 12.69
CA LEU A 228 -16.90 30.63 12.20
C LEU A 228 -18.05 31.59 11.87
N THR A 229 -19.21 31.08 11.42
CA THR A 229 -20.27 31.94 10.85
C THR A 229 -21.65 31.76 11.49
N THR A 230 -21.81 30.86 12.47
CA THR A 230 -23.10 30.53 13.15
C THR A 230 -24.25 30.08 12.24
N LEU A 231 -24.05 30.06 10.92
CA LEU A 231 -24.96 29.60 9.87
C LEU A 231 -24.25 28.54 9.05
N ALA A 232 -24.81 27.34 9.00
CA ALA A 232 -24.38 26.33 8.03
C ALA A 232 -24.76 26.82 6.63
N ALA A 233 -23.78 27.28 5.84
CA ALA A 233 -24.01 27.52 4.43
C ALA A 233 -24.60 26.23 3.82
N GLN A 234 -25.75 26.37 3.17
CA GLN A 234 -26.50 25.24 2.62
C GLN A 234 -25.61 24.36 1.73
N TYR A 235 -25.93 23.07 1.69
CA TYR A 235 -25.35 21.93 0.95
C TYR A 235 -24.71 22.18 -0.43
N LYS A 236 -24.94 23.34 -1.06
CA LYS A 236 -24.56 23.72 -2.42
C LYS A 236 -23.10 24.21 -2.55
N ASP A 237 -22.54 24.81 -1.49
CA ASP A 237 -21.20 25.46 -1.52
C ASP A 237 -20.06 24.62 -0.90
N THR A 238 -20.38 23.50 -0.25
CA THR A 238 -19.40 22.58 0.37
C THR A 238 -19.11 21.38 -0.54
N GLN A 239 -18.54 21.64 -1.72
CA GLN A 239 -18.21 20.59 -2.68
C GLN A 239 -16.77 20.09 -2.52
N VAL A 240 -16.60 18.78 -2.74
CA VAL A 240 -15.29 18.12 -2.80
C VAL A 240 -14.48 18.72 -3.94
N THR A 241 -13.29 19.18 -3.61
CA THR A 241 -12.47 20.10 -4.41
C THR A 241 -11.68 19.39 -5.52
N SER A 242 -11.24 20.14 -6.53
CA SER A 242 -10.44 19.59 -7.64
C SER A 242 -9.08 19.04 -7.16
N GLY A 243 -8.49 19.55 -6.07
CA GLY A 243 -7.28 19.00 -5.48
C GLY A 243 -7.47 17.60 -4.92
N TRP A 244 -8.60 17.29 -4.28
CA TRP A 244 -8.91 15.92 -3.88
C TRP A 244 -8.95 14.97 -5.09
N LEU A 245 -9.60 15.37 -6.19
CA LEU A 245 -9.62 14.57 -7.43
C LEU A 245 -8.20 14.35 -7.97
N PHE A 246 -7.34 15.36 -7.95
CA PHE A 246 -5.94 15.23 -8.35
C PHE A 246 -5.16 14.29 -7.43
N ALA A 247 -5.40 14.30 -6.12
CA ALA A 247 -4.77 13.38 -5.17
C ALA A 247 -5.22 11.92 -5.39
N VAL A 248 -6.51 11.70 -5.63
CA VAL A 248 -7.05 10.37 -5.97
C VAL A 248 -6.51 9.89 -7.31
N ALA A 249 -6.51 10.73 -8.34
CA ALA A 249 -5.94 10.39 -9.64
C ALA A 249 -4.43 10.13 -9.55
N GLY A 250 -3.69 10.97 -8.83
CA GLY A 250 -2.25 10.81 -8.61
C GLY A 250 -1.92 9.48 -7.94
N SER A 251 -2.62 9.12 -6.85
CA SER A 251 -2.41 7.83 -6.17
C SER A 251 -2.79 6.63 -7.04
N ALA A 252 -3.81 6.74 -7.90
CA ALA A 252 -4.14 5.72 -8.89
C ALA A 252 -3.00 5.52 -9.93
N LEU A 253 -2.38 6.61 -10.40
CA LEU A 253 -1.22 6.53 -11.29
C LEU A 253 -0.03 5.83 -10.61
N VAL A 254 0.20 6.06 -9.32
CA VAL A 254 1.23 5.34 -8.56
C VAL A 254 0.94 3.84 -8.51
N LEU A 255 -0.30 3.46 -8.22
CA LEU A 255 -0.70 2.05 -8.18
C LEU A 255 -0.50 1.38 -9.54
N LEU A 256 -0.94 2.01 -10.64
CA LEU A 256 -0.77 1.48 -11.99
C LEU A 256 0.70 1.34 -12.37
N GLY A 257 1.53 2.33 -12.05
CA GLY A 257 2.97 2.28 -12.27
C GLY A 257 3.65 1.19 -11.45
N ALA A 258 3.27 1.02 -10.18
CA ALA A 258 3.80 -0.03 -9.30
C ALA A 258 3.47 -1.43 -9.82
N ILE A 259 2.24 -1.65 -10.30
CA ILE A 259 1.82 -2.91 -10.93
C ILE A 259 2.64 -3.18 -12.21
N SER A 260 2.83 -2.15 -13.05
CA SER A 260 3.61 -2.28 -14.29
C SER A 260 5.07 -2.66 -14.02
N MET A 261 5.71 -1.99 -13.06
CA MET A 261 7.08 -2.31 -12.64
C MET A 261 7.20 -3.73 -12.09
N TRP A 262 6.25 -4.13 -11.23
CA TRP A 262 6.20 -5.48 -10.68
C TRP A 262 6.08 -6.55 -11.78
N ALA A 263 5.18 -6.35 -12.73
CA ALA A 263 4.96 -7.30 -13.82
C ALA A 263 6.25 -7.51 -14.63
N LYS A 264 6.89 -6.41 -15.04
CA LYS A 264 8.17 -6.46 -15.77
C LYS A 264 9.26 -7.20 -15.00
N ARG A 265 9.42 -6.89 -13.71
CA ARG A 265 10.46 -7.52 -12.86
C ARG A 265 10.18 -8.99 -12.59
N ARG A 266 8.92 -9.34 -12.39
CA ARG A 266 8.50 -10.74 -12.22
C ARG A 266 8.91 -11.57 -13.42
N ASP A 267 8.67 -11.07 -14.63
CA ASP A 267 8.97 -11.80 -15.85
C ASP A 267 10.48 -12.05 -15.99
N VAL A 268 11.30 -11.04 -15.71
CA VAL A 268 12.77 -11.15 -15.72
C VAL A 268 13.26 -12.18 -14.69
N ILE A 269 12.86 -12.04 -13.43
CA ILE A 269 13.33 -12.91 -12.33
C ILE A 269 12.89 -14.36 -12.55
N VAL A 270 11.65 -14.58 -13.00
CA VAL A 270 11.14 -15.93 -13.27
C VAL A 270 11.89 -16.55 -14.44
N ASN A 271 12.18 -15.79 -15.50
CA ASN A 271 12.95 -16.28 -16.63
C ASN A 271 14.38 -16.67 -16.23
N ASP A 272 15.07 -15.82 -15.46
CA ASP A 272 16.43 -16.08 -14.99
C ASP A 272 16.50 -17.30 -14.05
N ARG A 273 15.47 -17.51 -13.23
CA ARG A 273 15.35 -18.72 -12.40
C ARG A 273 15.12 -19.98 -13.24
N ARG A 274 14.33 -19.90 -14.31
CA ARG A 274 14.12 -21.03 -15.24
C ARG A 274 15.42 -21.39 -15.95
N ILE A 275 16.17 -20.40 -16.45
CA ILE A 275 17.46 -20.61 -17.11
C ILE A 275 18.48 -21.23 -16.15
N ARG A 276 18.56 -20.74 -14.91
CA ARG A 276 19.44 -21.33 -13.88
C ARG A 276 19.11 -22.79 -13.58
N LYS A 277 17.83 -23.11 -13.35
CA LYS A 277 17.39 -24.50 -13.14
C LYS A 277 17.73 -25.42 -14.32
N GLN A 278 17.59 -24.94 -15.55
CA GLN A 278 17.96 -25.70 -16.74
C GLN A 278 19.48 -25.97 -16.82
N ARG A 279 20.31 -24.98 -16.46
CA ARG A 279 21.77 -25.14 -16.42
C ARG A 279 22.20 -26.13 -15.32
N GLU A 280 21.65 -26.00 -14.12
CA GLU A 280 21.92 -26.91 -13.00
C GLU A 280 21.52 -28.35 -13.34
N ALA A 281 20.36 -28.54 -13.99
CA ALA A 281 19.93 -29.85 -14.47
C ALA A 281 20.90 -30.42 -15.53
N ALA A 282 21.34 -29.60 -16.50
CA ALA A 282 22.29 -30.02 -17.52
C ALA A 282 23.66 -30.37 -16.93
N GLU A 283 24.17 -29.60 -15.97
CA GLU A 283 25.42 -29.90 -15.26
C GLU A 283 25.31 -31.19 -14.44
N LYS A 284 24.17 -31.43 -13.79
CA LYS A 284 23.92 -32.66 -13.04
C LYS A 284 23.92 -33.88 -13.97
N SER A 285 23.20 -33.81 -15.10
CA SER A 285 23.20 -34.87 -16.10
C SER A 285 24.60 -35.12 -16.68
N LYS A 286 25.38 -34.08 -16.93
CA LYS A 286 26.77 -34.21 -17.39
C LYS A 286 27.64 -34.97 -16.37
N ARG A 287 27.55 -34.61 -15.09
CA ARG A 287 28.30 -35.28 -14.01
C ARG A 287 27.89 -36.74 -13.85
N GLU A 288 26.61 -37.05 -14.00
CA GLU A 288 26.10 -38.42 -13.95
C GLU A 288 26.63 -39.28 -15.12
N LEU A 289 26.72 -38.70 -16.32
CA LEU A 289 27.30 -39.37 -17.50
C LEU A 289 28.81 -39.62 -17.35
N GLU A 290 29.57 -38.63 -16.88
CA GLU A 290 31.01 -38.79 -16.61
C GLU A 290 31.26 -39.85 -15.53
N ALA A 291 30.43 -39.90 -14.49
CA ALA A 291 30.50 -40.92 -13.45
C ALA A 291 30.14 -42.32 -13.96
N ALA A 292 29.20 -42.44 -14.91
CA ALA A 292 28.85 -43.71 -15.54
C ALA A 292 29.96 -44.21 -16.47
N MET A 293 30.60 -43.32 -17.23
CA MET A 293 31.72 -43.65 -18.10
C MET A 293 32.97 -44.10 -17.33
N ASN A 294 33.26 -43.52 -16.17
CA ASN A 294 34.43 -43.89 -15.37
C ASN A 294 34.26 -45.20 -14.57
N ARG A 295 33.07 -45.82 -14.60
CA ARG A 295 32.77 -47.10 -13.93
C ARG A 295 32.71 -48.30 -14.89
N GLY A 296 32.74 -48.06 -16.20
CA GLY A 296 32.84 -49.09 -17.25
C GLY A 296 34.28 -49.27 -17.68
#